data_AF-A0A660SDU8-F1
#
_entry.id   AF-A0A660SDU8-F1
#
_cell.length_a   1.000
_cell.length_b   1.000
_cell.length_c   1.000
_cell.angle_alpha   90.00
_cell.angle_beta   90.00
_cell.angle_gamma   90.00
#
_symmetry.space_group_name_H-M   'P 1'
#
loop_
_entity.id
_entity.type
_entity.pdbx_description
1 polymer ?
#
loop_
_entity_poly.entity_id
_entity_poly.type
_entity_poly.pdbx_seq_one_letter_code
_entity_poly.pdbx_strand_id
1 'polypeptide(L)'
;MWVNRSGIYYFQSRFPVTIGYIPSRIKPPFSDIIFLKQIHSAKIINIDTQKDRIGDGLFTTRSGIVLAIKVADCLPIYFFDFQIKMVGILHAGWRGTLKGISTELNRLLDSYYYVFGPAIGPCCYEIGPELARRFESKFTAAIINHNNRYFLDLKAANRLQLKGKELGDLKLCTHCTRDLSSFRRDKDKARRDVAFIRRD
;
A
#
# COMPACT_ATOMS: atom_id res chain seq x y z
N MET A 1 -4.54 14.03 7.05
CA MET A 1 -3.21 13.95 6.40
C MET A 1 -2.62 15.33 6.41
N TRP A 2 -1.31 15.46 6.57
CA TRP A 2 -0.58 16.72 6.44
C TRP A 2 0.72 16.48 5.68
N VAL A 3 1.30 17.54 5.14
CA VAL A 3 2.58 17.49 4.41
C VAL A 3 3.59 18.34 5.19
N ASN A 4 4.75 17.78 5.50
CA ASN A 4 5.79 18.53 6.22
C ASN A 4 6.52 19.50 5.28
N ARG A 5 7.38 20.38 5.83
CA ARG A 5 8.15 21.36 5.05
C ARG A 5 9.04 20.72 3.98
N SER A 6 9.46 19.48 4.18
CA SER A 6 10.27 18.74 3.22
C SER A 6 9.46 18.09 2.10
N GLY A 7 8.12 18.12 2.15
CA GLY A 7 7.23 17.49 1.16
C GLY A 7 6.85 16.04 1.47
N ILE A 8 7.11 15.55 2.68
CA ILE A 8 6.72 14.20 3.12
C ILE A 8 5.26 14.24 3.59
N TYR A 9 4.46 13.29 3.12
CA TYR A 9 3.06 13.15 3.49
C TYR A 9 2.96 12.26 4.73
N TYR A 10 2.16 12.69 5.70
CA TYR A 10 1.90 11.96 6.94
C TYR A 10 0.41 11.75 7.16
N PHE A 11 0.06 10.55 7.61
CA PHE A 11 -1.26 10.28 8.14
C PHE A 11 -1.30 10.72 9.61
N GLN A 12 -2.33 11.46 9.99
CA GLN A 12 -2.52 11.86 11.38
C GLN A 12 -3.23 10.75 12.12
N SER A 13 -2.46 10.00 12.91
CA SER A 13 -2.96 8.93 13.76
C SER A 13 -3.18 9.42 15.18
N ARG A 14 -4.22 8.91 15.85
CA ARG A 14 -4.41 9.05 17.30
C ARG A 14 -3.71 7.94 18.10
N PHE A 15 -3.09 6.99 17.40
CA PHE A 15 -2.36 5.86 17.97
C PHE A 15 -0.84 6.13 17.88
N PRO A 16 0.00 5.46 18.68
CA PRO A 16 1.46 5.61 18.67
C PRO A 16 2.10 4.94 17.44
N VAL A 17 1.62 5.31 16.27
CA VAL A 17 2.08 4.82 14.97
C VAL A 17 2.32 6.01 14.06
N THR A 18 3.53 6.06 13.50
CA THR A 18 3.88 7.05 12.48
C THR A 18 3.73 6.38 11.11
N ILE A 19 2.83 6.91 10.29
CA ILE A 19 2.56 6.46 8.92
C ILE A 19 2.89 7.60 7.97
N GLY A 20 3.68 7.31 6.93
CA GLY A 20 4.02 8.32 5.94
C GLY A 20 4.36 7.79 4.56
N TYR A 21 4.53 8.75 3.66
CA TYR A 21 4.81 8.55 2.25
C TYR A 21 5.80 9.61 1.78
N ILE A 22 6.94 9.15 1.25
CA ILE A 22 8.10 9.96 0.90
C ILE A 22 8.24 9.96 -0.62
N PRO A 23 7.97 11.10 -1.29
CA PRO A 23 8.30 11.28 -2.69
C PRO A 23 9.76 10.93 -3.00
N SER A 24 10.00 10.30 -4.14
CA SER A 24 11.32 9.81 -4.55
C SER A 24 12.42 10.88 -4.68
N ARG A 25 12.03 12.16 -4.74
CA ARG A 25 12.93 13.31 -4.72
C ARG A 25 13.50 13.64 -3.34
N ILE A 26 12.97 13.03 -2.28
CA ILE A 26 13.35 13.27 -0.88
C ILE A 26 14.08 12.04 -0.34
N LYS A 27 15.23 12.28 0.29
CA LYS A 27 15.95 11.22 1.03
C LYS A 27 15.16 10.87 2.30
N PRO A 28 14.87 9.59 2.57
CA PRO A 28 14.20 9.19 3.80
C PRO A 28 14.97 9.68 5.05
N PRO A 29 14.30 10.27 6.05
CA PRO A 29 14.95 10.86 7.22
C PRO A 29 15.27 9.83 8.32
N PHE A 30 15.41 8.55 7.97
CA PHE A 30 15.63 7.45 8.90
C PHE A 30 16.97 6.78 8.62
N SER A 31 17.72 6.42 9.67
CA SER A 31 18.98 5.67 9.55
C SER A 31 18.74 4.23 9.14
N ASP A 32 17.74 3.58 9.75
CA ASP A 32 17.47 2.15 9.61
C ASP A 32 16.06 1.92 9.08
N ILE A 33 15.99 1.46 7.83
CA ILE A 33 14.73 1.14 7.15
C ILE A 33 14.80 -0.28 6.62
N ILE A 34 13.78 -1.09 6.97
CA ILE A 34 13.66 -2.45 6.48
C ILE A 34 12.76 -2.48 5.26
N PHE A 35 13.31 -2.96 4.15
CA PHE A 35 12.62 -3.17 2.89
C PHE A 35 12.48 -4.67 2.58
N LEU A 36 11.60 -4.97 1.62
CA LEU A 36 11.53 -6.27 0.94
C LEU A 36 12.03 -6.18 -0.49
N LYS A 37 12.46 -7.33 -1.02
CA LYS A 37 12.42 -7.62 -2.46
C LYS A 37 10.96 -7.92 -2.84
N GLN A 38 10.26 -6.89 -3.31
CA GLN A 38 8.88 -6.97 -3.78
C GLN A 38 8.78 -7.77 -5.07
N ILE A 39 7.86 -8.75 -5.12
CA ILE A 39 7.70 -9.69 -6.24
C ILE A 39 6.24 -9.81 -6.71
N HIS A 40 5.36 -8.91 -6.29
CA HIS A 40 3.93 -8.92 -6.62
C HIS A 40 3.23 -10.24 -6.26
N SER A 41 3.59 -10.75 -5.09
CA SER A 41 3.02 -11.92 -4.40
C SER A 41 1.93 -11.50 -3.40
N ALA A 42 1.46 -12.46 -2.61
CA ALA A 42 0.66 -12.23 -1.41
C ALA A 42 1.44 -12.58 -0.12
N LYS A 43 2.75 -12.80 -0.20
CA LYS A 43 3.56 -13.25 0.94
C LYS A 43 3.82 -12.09 1.90
N ILE A 44 3.45 -12.29 3.17
CA ILE A 44 3.66 -11.35 4.27
C ILE A 44 4.77 -11.91 5.17
N ILE A 45 5.77 -11.10 5.49
CA ILE A 45 6.99 -11.48 6.21
C ILE A 45 6.96 -10.92 7.63
N ASN A 46 7.07 -11.81 8.62
CA ASN A 46 7.40 -11.41 9.98
C ASN A 46 8.90 -11.12 10.06
N ILE A 47 9.28 -9.85 10.20
CA ILE A 47 10.69 -9.48 10.18
C ILE A 47 11.46 -9.84 11.45
N ASP A 48 10.74 -10.21 12.51
CA ASP A 48 11.30 -10.54 13.82
C ASP A 48 11.80 -11.98 13.87
N THR A 49 11.20 -12.88 13.08
CA THR A 49 11.52 -14.30 13.07
C THR A 49 12.11 -14.78 11.74
N GLN A 50 11.77 -14.13 10.63
CA GLN A 50 12.20 -14.55 9.30
C GLN A 50 13.39 -13.73 8.83
N LYS A 51 14.42 -14.40 8.27
CA LYS A 51 15.59 -13.76 7.65
C LYS A 51 15.36 -13.40 6.19
N ASP A 52 14.56 -14.20 5.47
CA ASP A 52 14.21 -13.92 4.08
C ASP A 52 13.43 -12.59 3.99
N ARG A 53 13.73 -11.80 2.97
CA ARG A 53 13.12 -10.49 2.69
C ARG A 53 12.42 -10.47 1.35
N ILE A 54 12.00 -11.63 0.83
CA ILE A 54 11.25 -11.74 -0.42
C ILE A 54 9.76 -11.86 -0.11
N GLY A 55 8.98 -10.86 -0.52
CA GLY A 55 7.54 -10.79 -0.29
C GLY A 55 6.98 -9.41 -0.62
N ASP A 56 5.69 -9.22 -0.37
CA ASP A 56 5.00 -7.96 -0.66
C ASP A 56 4.27 -7.40 0.57
N GLY A 57 4.41 -8.03 1.73
CA GLY A 57 4.02 -7.45 3.01
C GLY A 57 5.07 -7.73 4.06
N LEU A 58 5.23 -6.83 5.03
CA LEU A 58 6.08 -7.04 6.18
C LEU A 58 5.46 -6.44 7.44
N PHE A 59 5.71 -7.08 8.58
CA PHE A 59 5.28 -6.61 9.89
C PHE A 59 6.31 -6.92 10.98
N THR A 60 6.15 -6.24 12.11
CA THR A 60 6.93 -6.41 13.33
C THR A 60 6.09 -6.10 14.55
N THR A 61 6.46 -6.66 15.70
CA THR A 61 5.97 -6.25 17.02
C THR A 61 6.98 -5.36 17.77
N ARG A 62 8.19 -5.20 17.24
CA ARG A 62 9.24 -4.36 17.84
C ARG A 62 9.02 -2.87 17.54
N SER A 63 9.26 -2.01 18.54
CA SER A 63 9.22 -0.54 18.41
C SER A 63 10.48 -0.02 17.72
N GLY A 64 10.39 1.21 17.20
CA GLY A 64 11.54 1.93 16.64
C GLY A 64 11.99 1.44 15.27
N ILE A 65 11.42 0.36 14.75
CA ILE A 65 11.73 -0.17 13.43
C ILE A 65 10.86 0.51 12.36
N VAL A 66 11.51 1.05 11.33
CA VAL A 66 10.83 1.59 10.16
C VAL A 66 10.67 0.48 9.12
N LEU A 67 9.43 0.06 8.88
CA LEU A 67 9.07 -0.83 7.79
C LEU A 67 8.72 0.00 6.57
N ALA A 68 9.22 -0.39 5.40
CA ALA A 68 8.96 0.34 4.17
C ALA A 68 8.81 -0.54 2.93
N ILE A 69 8.05 -0.01 1.96
CA ILE A 69 7.93 -0.54 0.61
C ILE A 69 8.21 0.56 -0.41
N LYS A 70 8.66 0.15 -1.59
CA LYS A 70 8.85 1.02 -2.74
C LYS A 70 7.64 0.95 -3.66
N VAL A 71 7.08 2.09 -4.05
CA VAL A 71 5.89 2.12 -4.89
C VAL A 71 5.99 3.13 -6.01
N ALA A 72 5.33 2.79 -7.12
CA ALA A 72 4.88 3.72 -8.14
C ALA A 72 3.58 3.12 -8.66
N ASP A 73 2.45 3.74 -8.32
CA ASP A 73 1.05 3.31 -8.58
C ASP A 73 0.47 2.17 -7.73
N CYS A 74 1.23 1.15 -7.35
CA CYS A 74 0.70 0.07 -6.50
C CYS A 74 0.29 0.60 -5.12
N LEU A 75 -0.75 0.00 -4.52
CA LEU A 75 -1.36 0.50 -3.28
C LEU A 75 -0.56 0.12 -2.04
N PRO A 76 -0.06 1.08 -1.24
CA PRO A 76 0.36 0.83 0.13
C PRO A 76 -0.86 0.63 1.02
N ILE A 77 -0.89 -0.49 1.76
CA ILE A 77 -1.88 -0.73 2.82
C ILE A 77 -1.11 -0.79 4.13
N TYR A 78 -1.22 0.25 4.93
CA TYR A 78 -0.65 0.29 6.27
C TYR A 78 -1.62 -0.41 7.22
N PHE A 79 -1.11 -1.23 8.13
CA PHE A 79 -1.95 -1.89 9.13
C PHE A 79 -1.26 -1.96 10.49
N PHE A 80 -2.06 -2.03 11.54
CA PHE A 80 -1.56 -2.19 12.90
C PHE A 80 -2.63 -2.73 13.85
N ASP A 81 -2.17 -3.39 14.91
CA ASP A 81 -2.96 -3.80 16.06
C ASP A 81 -2.26 -3.32 17.33
N PHE A 82 -3.00 -2.61 18.18
CA PHE A 82 -2.49 -2.02 19.41
C PHE A 82 -2.45 -3.02 20.57
N GLN A 83 -3.28 -4.06 20.56
CA GLN A 83 -3.31 -5.08 21.62
C GLN A 83 -2.04 -5.92 21.58
N ILE A 84 -1.68 -6.41 20.39
CA ILE A 84 -0.46 -7.20 20.18
C ILE A 84 0.74 -6.35 19.75
N LYS A 85 0.60 -5.02 19.76
CA LYS A 85 1.66 -4.03 19.45
C LYS A 85 2.32 -4.24 18.07
N MET A 86 1.54 -4.69 17.09
CA MET A 86 2.02 -4.99 15.74
C MET A 86 1.81 -3.80 14.81
N VAL A 87 2.80 -3.55 13.94
CA VAL A 87 2.67 -2.66 12.78
C VAL A 87 3.17 -3.37 11.53
N GLY A 88 2.57 -3.06 10.39
CA GLY A 88 2.96 -3.62 9.11
C GLY A 88 2.47 -2.83 7.92
N ILE A 89 2.99 -3.19 6.76
CA ILE A 89 2.68 -2.53 5.49
C ILE A 89 2.66 -3.56 4.36
N LEU A 90 1.69 -3.42 3.46
CA LEU A 90 1.51 -4.25 2.27
C LEU A 90 1.69 -3.43 1.00
N HIS A 91 2.29 -4.07 0.00
CA HIS A 91 2.40 -3.64 -1.39
C HIS A 91 1.34 -4.36 -2.23
N ALA A 92 0.19 -3.74 -2.38
CA ALA A 92 -0.97 -4.30 -3.09
C ALA A 92 -1.09 -3.74 -4.51
N GLY A 93 -0.24 -4.24 -5.42
CA GLY A 93 -0.47 -4.10 -6.86
C GLY A 93 -1.58 -5.05 -7.36
N TRP A 94 -2.03 -4.89 -8.60
CA TRP A 94 -3.13 -5.71 -9.15
C TRP A 94 -2.91 -7.22 -9.02
N ARG A 95 -1.67 -7.71 -9.20
CA ARG A 95 -1.32 -9.13 -9.03
C ARG A 95 -1.45 -9.58 -7.57
N GLY A 96 -0.94 -8.80 -6.63
CA GLY A 96 -1.02 -9.10 -5.19
C GLY A 96 -2.46 -9.08 -4.70
N THR A 97 -3.25 -8.12 -5.18
CA THR A 97 -4.69 -8.03 -4.91
C THR A 97 -5.46 -9.25 -5.44
N LEU A 98 -5.21 -9.70 -6.68
CA LEU A 98 -5.85 -10.91 -7.20
C LEU A 98 -5.41 -12.20 -6.49
N LYS A 99 -4.16 -12.22 -5.98
CA LYS A 99 -3.61 -13.32 -5.17
C LYS A 99 -4.10 -13.29 -3.71
N GLY A 100 -4.80 -12.24 -3.29
CA GLY A 100 -5.40 -12.17 -1.96
C GLY A 100 -4.47 -11.67 -0.86
N ILE A 101 -3.52 -10.76 -1.14
CA ILE A 101 -2.64 -10.21 -0.08
C ILE A 101 -3.43 -9.62 1.11
N SER A 102 -4.58 -9.00 0.85
CA SER A 102 -5.49 -8.50 1.89
C SER A 102 -6.19 -9.63 2.64
N THR A 103 -6.49 -10.75 1.97
CA THR A 103 -6.99 -11.97 2.60
C THR A 103 -5.94 -12.64 3.49
N GLU A 104 -4.67 -12.68 3.08
CA GLU A 104 -3.58 -13.19 3.93
C GLU A 104 -3.44 -12.37 5.21
N LEU A 105 -3.63 -11.05 5.15
CA LEU A 105 -3.65 -10.22 6.36
C LEU A 105 -4.78 -10.62 7.32
N ASN A 106 -5.98 -10.92 6.81
CA ASN A 106 -7.09 -11.40 7.66
C ASN A 106 -6.83 -12.78 8.28
N ARG A 107 -5.95 -13.60 7.69
CA ARG A 107 -5.54 -14.88 8.29
C ARG A 107 -4.47 -14.69 9.36
N LEU A 108 -3.69 -13.61 9.25
CA LEU A 108 -2.67 -13.25 10.21
C LEU A 108 -3.27 -12.59 11.46
N LEU A 109 -4.32 -11.77 11.29
CA LEU A 109 -4.89 -10.93 12.34
C LEU A 109 -6.41 -11.00 12.36
N ASP A 110 -6.97 -11.26 13.55
CA ASP A 110 -8.41 -11.25 13.80
C ASP A 110 -8.98 -9.82 13.91
N SER A 111 -8.19 -8.89 14.44
CA SER A 111 -8.55 -7.49 14.61
C SER A 111 -7.36 -6.60 14.27
N TYR A 112 -7.60 -5.58 13.47
CA TYR A 112 -6.57 -4.61 13.10
C TYR A 112 -7.21 -3.35 12.53
N TYR A 113 -6.43 -2.28 12.53
CA TYR A 113 -6.74 -1.06 11.81
C TYR A 113 -5.93 -1.00 10.52
N TYR A 114 -6.45 -0.32 9.51
CA TYR A 114 -5.70 -0.05 8.29
C TYR A 114 -5.91 1.36 7.75
N VAL A 115 -4.93 1.80 6.96
CA VAL A 115 -4.93 3.07 6.23
C VAL A 115 -4.48 2.80 4.80
N PHE A 116 -5.12 3.44 3.82
CA PHE A 116 -4.67 3.40 2.43
C PHE A 116 -3.74 4.56 2.09
N GLY A 117 -2.59 4.22 1.49
CA GLY A 117 -1.65 5.18 0.93
C GLY A 117 -2.04 5.71 -0.46
N PRO A 118 -1.25 6.66 -0.99
CA PRO A 118 -1.31 7.06 -2.39
C PRO A 118 -1.09 5.87 -3.31
N ALA A 119 -1.96 5.75 -4.32
CA ALA A 119 -1.91 4.71 -5.34
C ALA A 119 -2.45 5.29 -6.65
N ILE A 120 -2.35 4.57 -7.77
CA ILE A 120 -3.07 4.99 -8.96
C ILE A 120 -4.58 4.86 -8.72
N GLY A 121 -5.32 5.93 -8.99
CA GLY A 121 -6.77 5.96 -8.83
C GLY A 121 -7.50 5.48 -10.08
N PRO A 122 -8.81 5.16 -9.96
CA PRO A 122 -9.63 4.79 -11.10
C PRO A 122 -9.74 5.90 -12.15
N CYS A 123 -9.49 7.16 -11.79
CA CYS A 123 -9.39 8.27 -12.74
C CYS A 123 -8.26 8.09 -13.78
N CYS A 124 -7.28 7.21 -13.54
CA CYS A 124 -6.13 7.01 -14.42
C CYS A 124 -5.78 5.54 -14.68
N TYR A 125 -6.29 4.60 -13.88
CA TYR A 125 -5.88 3.20 -13.98
C TYR A 125 -6.68 2.39 -15.01
N GLU A 126 -6.58 2.79 -16.27
CA GLU A 126 -7.17 2.03 -17.38
C GLU A 126 -6.48 0.66 -17.51
N ILE A 127 -7.27 -0.40 -17.68
CA ILE A 127 -6.80 -1.77 -17.82
C ILE A 127 -7.46 -2.45 -19.02
N GLY A 128 -6.82 -3.51 -19.52
CA GLY A 128 -7.38 -4.31 -20.61
C GLY A 128 -8.59 -5.15 -20.16
N PRO A 129 -9.45 -5.57 -21.11
CA PRO A 129 -10.69 -6.30 -20.82
C PRO A 129 -10.46 -7.65 -20.13
N GLU A 130 -9.33 -8.32 -20.40
CA GLU A 130 -8.99 -9.57 -19.72
C GLU A 130 -8.79 -9.36 -18.21
N LEU A 131 -8.04 -8.32 -17.83
CA LEU A 131 -7.84 -8.00 -16.43
C LEU A 131 -9.13 -7.52 -15.78
N ALA A 132 -9.95 -6.77 -16.51
CA ALA A 132 -11.26 -6.31 -16.04
C ALA A 132 -12.14 -7.50 -15.65
N ARG A 133 -12.31 -8.50 -16.54
CA ARG A 133 -13.09 -9.72 -16.25
C ARG A 133 -12.60 -10.47 -15.01
N ARG A 134 -11.28 -10.55 -14.81
CA ARG A 134 -10.68 -11.19 -13.63
C ARG A 134 -11.00 -10.46 -12.33
N PHE A 135 -11.14 -9.14 -12.38
CA PHE A 135 -11.55 -8.33 -11.24
C PHE A 135 -13.07 -8.32 -11.09
N GLU A 136 -13.86 -8.21 -12.16
CA GLU A 136 -15.33 -8.23 -12.09
C GLU A 136 -15.87 -9.51 -11.45
N SER A 137 -15.23 -10.66 -11.70
CA SER A 137 -15.64 -11.95 -11.12
C SER A 137 -15.41 -12.07 -9.62
N LYS A 138 -14.55 -11.23 -9.04
CA LYS A 138 -14.20 -11.25 -7.61
C LYS A 138 -14.59 -9.98 -6.85
N PHE A 139 -14.61 -8.84 -7.55
CA PHE A 139 -14.58 -7.49 -7.02
C PHE A 139 -15.34 -6.55 -7.96
N THR A 140 -16.59 -6.86 -8.32
CA THR A 140 -17.39 -6.08 -9.29
C THR A 140 -17.37 -4.58 -9.02
N ALA A 141 -17.52 -4.16 -7.75
CA ALA A 141 -17.51 -2.75 -7.36
C ALA A 141 -16.15 -2.03 -7.51
N ALA A 142 -15.08 -2.75 -7.85
CA ALA A 142 -13.76 -2.18 -8.10
C ALA A 142 -13.49 -1.87 -9.59
N ILE A 143 -14.44 -2.18 -10.48
CA ILE A 143 -14.32 -1.93 -11.91
C ILE A 143 -15.32 -0.86 -12.33
N ILE A 144 -14.79 0.17 -12.98
CA ILE A 144 -15.58 1.25 -13.58
C ILE A 144 -15.52 1.07 -15.09
N ASN A 145 -16.68 0.92 -15.71
CA ASN A 145 -16.82 0.76 -17.15
C ASN A 145 -17.36 2.07 -17.76
N HIS A 146 -16.60 2.64 -18.69
CA HIS A 146 -17.01 3.79 -19.49
C HIS A 146 -16.84 3.45 -20.98
N ASN A 147 -17.94 3.15 -21.67
CA ASN A 147 -17.95 2.87 -23.11
C ASN A 147 -16.90 1.84 -23.54
N ASN A 148 -16.88 0.66 -22.87
CA ASN A 148 -15.91 -0.43 -23.08
C ASN A 148 -14.46 -0.12 -22.69
N ARG A 149 -14.22 0.96 -21.95
CA ARG A 149 -12.95 1.23 -21.27
C ARG A 149 -13.11 0.88 -19.79
N TYR A 150 -12.17 0.10 -19.27
CA TYR A 150 -12.22 -0.42 -17.92
C TYR A 150 -11.18 0.25 -17.04
N PHE A 151 -11.61 0.76 -15.90
CA PHE A 151 -10.75 1.42 -14.92
C PHE A 151 -10.80 0.67 -13.60
N LEU A 152 -9.62 0.36 -13.07
CA LEU A 152 -9.48 -0.42 -11.84
C LEU A 152 -9.27 0.48 -10.64
N ASP A 153 -10.13 0.34 -9.63
CA ASP A 153 -9.91 0.89 -8.30
C ASP A 153 -9.27 -0.16 -7.38
N LEU A 154 -7.95 -0.07 -7.21
CA LEU A 154 -7.22 -0.95 -6.29
C LEU A 154 -7.68 -0.80 -4.84
N LYS A 155 -8.09 0.40 -4.41
CA LYS A 155 -8.55 0.61 -3.04
C LYS A 155 -9.89 -0.06 -2.81
N ALA A 156 -10.83 0.08 -3.75
CA ALA A 156 -12.10 -0.64 -3.70
C ALA A 156 -11.88 -2.17 -3.68
N ALA A 157 -11.02 -2.70 -4.55
CA ALA A 157 -10.74 -4.14 -4.60
C ALA A 157 -10.13 -4.69 -3.29
N ASN A 158 -9.22 -3.95 -2.65
CA ASN A 158 -8.64 -4.39 -1.38
C ASN A 158 -9.59 -4.14 -0.20
N ARG A 159 -10.39 -3.07 -0.22
CA ARG A 159 -11.41 -2.79 0.80
C ARG A 159 -12.46 -3.91 0.89
N LEU A 160 -12.87 -4.48 -0.25
CA LEU A 160 -13.77 -5.65 -0.29
C LEU A 160 -13.17 -6.91 0.38
N GLN A 161 -11.84 -6.97 0.51
CA GLN A 161 -11.15 -8.13 1.08
C GLN A 161 -10.80 -7.92 2.56
N LEU A 162 -10.43 -6.72 2.98
CA LEU A 162 -9.98 -6.42 4.35
C LEU A 162 -11.15 -6.48 5.35
N LYS A 163 -10.96 -7.22 6.44
CA LYS A 163 -11.93 -7.29 7.57
C LYS A 163 -11.61 -6.33 8.71
N GLY A 164 -10.43 -5.70 8.69
CA GLY A 164 -10.04 -4.71 9.69
C GLY A 164 -10.87 -3.43 9.62
N LYS A 165 -10.62 -2.51 10.55
CA LYS A 165 -11.27 -1.21 10.58
C LYS A 165 -10.46 -0.17 9.80
N GLU A 166 -11.05 0.38 8.74
CA GLU A 166 -10.45 1.50 8.01
C GLU A 166 -10.41 2.74 8.91
N LEU A 167 -9.22 3.32 9.07
CA LEU A 167 -9.04 4.59 9.76
C LEU A 167 -8.92 5.77 8.80
N GLY A 168 -8.57 5.50 7.54
CA GLY A 168 -8.58 6.52 6.52
C GLY A 168 -7.86 6.15 5.24
N ASP A 169 -7.88 7.11 4.32
CA ASP A 169 -7.27 7.05 3.01
C ASP A 169 -6.60 8.41 2.75
N LEU A 170 -5.36 8.40 2.24
CA LEU A 170 -4.66 9.62 1.83
C LEU A 170 -5.31 10.27 0.58
N LYS A 171 -6.20 9.57 -0.13
CA LYS A 171 -7.02 10.03 -1.26
C LYS A 171 -6.24 10.66 -2.42
N LEU A 172 -4.96 10.29 -2.57
CA LEU A 172 -4.11 10.75 -3.66
C LEU A 172 -4.03 9.72 -4.79
N CYS A 173 -4.17 10.20 -6.02
CA CYS A 173 -3.81 9.47 -7.24
C CYS A 173 -2.34 9.76 -7.59
N THR A 174 -1.48 8.74 -7.61
CA THR A 174 -0.05 8.90 -7.97
C THR A 174 0.15 9.40 -9.40
N HIS A 175 -0.77 9.07 -10.31
CA HIS A 175 -0.72 9.54 -11.69
C HIS A 175 -1.06 11.04 -11.80
N CYS A 176 -2.11 11.50 -11.12
CA CYS A 176 -2.51 12.92 -11.14
C CYS A 176 -1.57 13.81 -10.33
N THR A 177 -0.99 13.28 -9.26
CA THR A 177 -0.14 14.07 -8.35
C THR A 177 1.27 14.11 -8.90
N ARG A 178 1.65 15.24 -9.52
CA ARG A 178 2.93 15.41 -10.22
C ARG A 178 4.17 15.13 -9.36
N ASP A 179 4.08 15.42 -8.07
CA ASP A 179 5.16 15.22 -7.11
C ASP A 179 5.37 13.76 -6.70
N LEU A 180 4.44 12.86 -7.06
CA LEU A 180 4.52 11.44 -6.76
C LEU A 180 4.97 10.65 -7.98
N SER A 181 5.70 9.56 -7.75
CA SER A 181 6.15 8.65 -8.79
C SER A 181 4.98 7.82 -9.35
N SER A 182 4.85 7.76 -10.68
CA SER A 182 3.85 6.94 -11.36
C SER A 182 4.48 6.15 -12.50
N PHE A 183 4.42 4.83 -12.43
CA PHE A 183 4.89 3.97 -13.51
C PHE A 183 3.98 4.07 -14.75
N ARG A 184 2.69 4.25 -14.56
CA ARG A 184 1.71 4.46 -15.63
C ARG A 184 2.04 5.70 -16.44
N ARG A 185 2.43 6.79 -15.77
CA ARG A 185 2.79 8.06 -16.39
C ARG A 185 4.19 8.02 -17.01
N ASP A 186 5.18 7.60 -16.22
CA ASP A 186 6.60 7.83 -16.55
C ASP A 186 7.31 6.57 -17.10
N LYS A 187 6.64 5.41 -17.11
CA LYS A 187 7.14 4.12 -17.63
C LYS A 187 8.51 3.77 -17.03
N ASP A 188 9.48 3.41 -17.86
CA ASP A 188 10.82 3.01 -17.42
C ASP A 188 11.60 4.13 -16.72
N LYS A 189 11.18 5.39 -16.89
CA LYS A 189 11.76 6.55 -16.19
C LYS A 189 11.16 6.76 -14.80
N ALA A 190 10.12 6.00 -14.42
CA ALA A 190 9.47 6.15 -13.14
C ALA A 190 10.42 5.79 -12.00
N ARG A 191 10.60 6.74 -11.08
CA ARG A 191 11.25 6.50 -9.79
C ARG A 191 10.31 5.72 -8.86
N ARG A 192 10.73 5.50 -7.61
CA ARG A 192 9.91 4.83 -6.61
C ARG A 192 9.85 5.69 -5.36
N ASP A 193 8.63 6.01 -4.96
CA ASP A 193 8.37 6.63 -3.67
C ASP A 193 8.47 5.58 -2.57
N VAL A 194 8.62 6.03 -1.33
CA VAL A 194 8.75 5.16 -0.16
C VAL A 194 7.54 5.35 0.74
N ALA A 195 6.72 4.31 0.86
CA ALA A 195 5.68 4.24 1.88
C ALA A 195 6.26 3.58 3.13
N PHE A 196 6.06 4.15 4.32
CA PHE A 196 6.62 3.63 5.56
C PHE A 196 5.65 3.67 6.74
N ILE A 197 5.87 2.77 7.69
CA ILE A 197 5.21 2.74 9.00
C ILE A 197 6.23 2.39 10.09
N ARG A 198 6.07 2.99 11.26
CA ARG A 198 6.75 2.58 12.49
C ARG A 198 5.83 2.71 13.69
N ARG A 199 6.09 1.88 14.70
CA ARG A 199 5.54 2.09 16.04
C ARG A 199 6.58 2.85 16.86
N ASP A 200 6.15 3.95 17.45
CA ASP A 200 6.98 4.77 18.34
C ASP A 200 7.21 4.08 19.69
#